data_AF-A0A7V4HIG6-F1
#
_entry.id   AF-A0A7V4HIG6-F1
#
_cell.length_a   1.000
_cell.length_b   1.000
_cell.length_c   1.000
_cell.angle_alpha   90.00
_cell.angle_beta   90.00
_cell.angle_gamma   90.00
#
_symmetry.space_group_name_H-M   'P 1'
#
loop_
_entity.id
_entity.type
_entity.pdbx_description
1 polymer ?
#
loop_
_entity_poly.entity_id
_entity_poly.type
_entity_poly.pdbx_seq_one_letter_code
_entity_poly.pdbx_strand_id
1 'polypeptide(L)'
;MQMRSCLGMIIVILLSYQTAAMTQRNPEVKIDRWPGVVPVYTCHQVPDERIIIDGQMTENAWANHPRISFADITHGTPPAHDGYAIVTWDQTDLYIGFHLTQPNRIAEITMTEQGYDSESRIMLTDQFCEIFLDPDGDGVNYLEWHFNSAGAKADLLLSRPSSWTAALDLGVPFAGYGNTADWDWSLPGVRHAVHVDEMAGAWQVEVAIPWASLASLHKRRSLQMSQLSV
;
A
#
# COMPACT_ATOMS: atom_id res chain seq x y z
N MET A 1 22.41 -2.02 22.06
CA MET A 1 22.15 -2.39 20.65
C MET A 1 20.81 -3.11 20.64
N GLN A 2 19.70 -2.37 20.56
CA GLN A 2 18.36 -2.94 20.56
C GLN A 2 18.01 -3.32 19.12
N MET A 3 17.91 -4.62 18.83
CA MET A 3 17.18 -5.10 17.66
C MET A 3 15.75 -4.57 17.76
N ARG A 4 15.40 -3.60 16.92
CA ARG A 4 14.00 -3.38 16.56
C ARG A 4 13.61 -4.54 15.65
N SER A 5 13.14 -5.62 16.25
CA SER A 5 12.49 -6.68 15.50
C SER A 5 11.21 -6.12 14.89
N CYS A 6 11.10 -6.09 13.57
CA CYS A 6 9.85 -5.86 12.82
C CYS A 6 8.89 -7.05 12.99
N LEU A 7 8.62 -7.43 14.24
CA LEU A 7 7.68 -8.47 14.61
C LEU A 7 6.29 -7.83 14.63
N GLY A 8 5.61 -7.83 13.49
CA GLY A 8 4.19 -7.43 13.40
C GLY A 8 3.76 -6.67 12.15
N MET A 9 4.67 -6.20 11.29
CA MET A 9 4.30 -5.35 10.16
C MET A 9 3.76 -6.19 9.00
N ILE A 10 2.44 -6.14 8.76
CA ILE A 10 1.82 -6.70 7.57
C ILE A 10 1.83 -5.59 6.50
N ILE A 11 2.64 -5.78 5.47
CA ILE A 11 2.58 -4.95 4.25
C ILE A 11 1.83 -5.78 3.22
N VAL A 12 0.61 -5.36 2.88
CA VAL A 12 -0.07 -5.90 1.70
C VAL A 12 0.13 -4.90 0.59
N ILE A 13 0.86 -5.31 -0.44
CA ILE A 13 1.07 -4.51 -1.65
C ILE A 13 0.11 -5.06 -2.69
N LEU A 14 -0.89 -4.26 -3.08
CA LEU A 14 -1.85 -4.64 -4.11
C LEU A 14 -1.53 -3.88 -5.40
N LEU A 15 -1.57 -4.61 -6.51
CA LEU A 15 -1.63 -4.04 -7.85
C LEU A 15 -3.03 -4.35 -8.39
N SER A 16 -3.83 -3.32 -8.61
CA SER A 16 -5.16 -3.46 -9.19
C SER A 16 -5.16 -2.93 -10.62
N TYR A 17 -5.70 -3.71 -11.54
CA TYR A 17 -5.98 -3.27 -12.91
C TYR A 17 -7.49 -3.38 -13.14
N GLN A 18 -8.18 -2.23 -13.25
CA GLN A 18 -9.53 -2.22 -13.82
C GLN A 18 -9.41 -1.92 -15.32
N THR A 19 -9.57 -2.94 -16.16
CA THR A 19 -10.10 -2.68 -17.50
C THR A 19 -11.59 -2.44 -17.36
N ALA A 20 -12.08 -1.34 -17.91
CA ALA A 20 -13.50 -1.12 -18.11
C ALA A 20 -14.04 -2.20 -19.09
N ALA A 21 -14.36 -3.37 -18.56
CA ALA A 21 -15.12 -4.42 -19.22
C ALA A 21 -16.09 -5.02 -18.21
N MET A 22 -17.01 -4.20 -17.70
CA MET A 22 -18.25 -4.71 -17.12
C MET A 22 -19.10 -5.38 -18.21
N THR A 23 -18.87 -6.66 -18.52
CA THR A 23 -19.95 -7.58 -18.95
C THR A 23 -19.52 -9.04 -18.89
N GLN A 24 -19.73 -9.70 -17.74
CA GLN A 24 -20.47 -10.97 -17.61
C GLN A 24 -20.41 -11.43 -16.14
N ARG A 25 -21.54 -11.32 -15.44
CA ARG A 25 -21.73 -11.99 -14.15
C ARG A 25 -21.84 -13.49 -14.43
N ASN A 26 -20.82 -14.25 -14.05
CA ASN A 26 -20.93 -15.69 -13.88
C ASN A 26 -21.31 -15.98 -12.42
N PRO A 27 -22.49 -16.54 -12.10
CA PRO A 27 -23.01 -16.55 -10.74
C PRO A 27 -22.45 -17.65 -9.81
N GLU A 28 -21.34 -18.34 -10.12
CA GLU A 28 -20.85 -19.44 -9.27
C GLU A 28 -19.31 -19.57 -9.19
N VAL A 29 -18.56 -18.48 -9.09
CA VAL A 29 -17.18 -18.58 -8.61
C VAL A 29 -17.20 -18.61 -7.08
N LYS A 30 -17.19 -19.82 -6.51
CA LYS A 30 -16.76 -19.99 -5.13
C LYS A 30 -15.31 -19.54 -5.05
N ILE A 31 -15.08 -18.41 -4.42
CA ILE A 31 -13.73 -17.98 -4.03
C ILE A 31 -13.30 -18.96 -2.94
N ASP A 32 -12.70 -20.07 -3.33
CA ASP A 32 -11.94 -20.90 -2.42
C ASP A 32 -10.87 -19.99 -1.82
N ARG A 33 -10.91 -19.87 -0.49
CA ARG A 33 -10.20 -18.87 0.31
C ARG A 33 -8.84 -18.48 -0.29
N TRP A 34 -8.63 -17.15 -0.40
CA TRP A 34 -7.31 -16.52 -0.44
C TRP A 34 -6.32 -17.33 0.38
N PRO A 35 -5.11 -17.65 -0.13
CA PRO A 35 -4.26 -18.70 0.42
C PRO A 35 -4.17 -18.54 1.94
N GLY A 36 -4.46 -19.62 2.68
CA GLY A 36 -4.60 -19.61 4.14
C GLY A 36 -3.33 -19.25 4.93
N VAL A 37 -2.31 -18.69 4.27
CA VAL A 37 -1.09 -18.14 4.82
C VAL A 37 -0.80 -16.82 4.11
N VAL A 38 -0.77 -15.73 4.86
CA VAL A 38 -0.32 -14.42 4.37
C VAL A 38 1.16 -14.52 3.99
N PRO A 39 1.57 -14.10 2.77
CA PRO A 39 2.97 -14.10 2.38
C PRO A 39 3.82 -13.30 3.37
N VAL A 40 4.96 -13.87 3.78
CA VAL A 40 5.90 -13.20 4.69
C VAL A 40 7.10 -12.73 3.88
N TYR A 41 7.39 -11.42 3.97
CA TYR A 41 8.57 -10.82 3.38
C TYR A 41 9.55 -10.39 4.47
N THR A 42 10.83 -10.78 4.32
CA THR A 42 11.88 -10.29 5.21
C THR A 42 12.46 -9.01 4.63
N CYS A 43 12.17 -7.89 5.29
CA CYS A 43 12.68 -6.57 4.91
C CYS A 43 14.10 -6.38 5.48
N HIS A 44 15.08 -6.25 4.59
CA HIS A 44 16.48 -6.08 4.98
C HIS A 44 16.84 -4.60 5.11
N GLN A 45 17.78 -4.31 6.02
CA GLN A 45 18.24 -2.95 6.31
C GLN A 45 19.33 -2.51 5.32
N VAL A 46 19.34 -1.23 4.96
CA VAL A 46 20.38 -0.55 4.16
C VAL A 46 21.03 0.58 4.96
N PRO A 47 22.00 0.28 5.85
CA PRO A 47 22.52 1.29 6.78
C PRO A 47 23.45 2.34 6.15
N ASP A 48 24.10 2.02 5.03
CA ASP A 48 25.23 2.79 4.49
C ASP A 48 24.96 3.41 3.11
N GLU A 49 23.76 3.23 2.55
CA GLU A 49 23.38 3.80 1.26
C GLU A 49 22.24 4.80 1.45
N ARG A 50 22.41 5.97 0.84
CA ARG A 50 21.35 6.98 0.79
C ARG A 50 20.45 6.68 -0.41
N ILE A 51 19.18 6.37 -0.14
CA ILE A 51 18.14 6.28 -1.17
C ILE A 51 17.64 7.69 -1.49
N ILE A 52 17.68 8.08 -2.76
CA ILE A 52 17.19 9.36 -3.25
C ILE A 52 15.84 9.11 -3.90
N ILE A 53 14.78 9.65 -3.29
CA ILE A 53 13.41 9.50 -3.80
C ILE A 53 13.22 10.40 -5.02
N ASP A 54 13.60 9.89 -6.20
CA ASP A 54 13.46 10.56 -7.49
C ASP A 54 12.58 9.77 -8.48
N GLY A 55 12.12 8.60 -8.06
CA GLY A 55 11.23 7.72 -8.80
C GLY A 55 11.96 6.70 -9.64
N GLN A 56 13.31 6.71 -9.65
CA GLN A 56 14.13 5.76 -10.38
C GLN A 56 14.85 4.83 -9.41
N MET A 57 14.58 3.53 -9.52
CA MET A 57 15.17 2.51 -8.67
C MET A 57 16.63 2.17 -9.07
N THR A 58 17.53 3.17 -9.03
CA THR A 58 18.91 3.07 -9.52
C THR A 58 19.94 2.74 -8.44
N GLU A 59 19.60 2.93 -7.18
CA GLU A 59 20.43 2.60 -6.03
C GLU A 59 20.67 1.09 -5.89
N ASN A 60 21.80 0.74 -5.30
CA ASN A 60 22.18 -0.67 -5.14
C ASN A 60 21.23 -1.41 -4.20
N ALA A 61 20.62 -0.71 -3.24
CA ALA A 61 19.55 -1.20 -2.39
C ALA A 61 18.48 -1.93 -3.22
N TRP A 62 18.01 -1.33 -4.31
CA TRP A 62 16.98 -1.92 -5.16
C TRP A 62 17.46 -3.15 -5.93
N ALA A 63 18.73 -3.19 -6.35
CA ALA A 63 19.28 -4.34 -7.05
C ALA A 63 19.55 -5.56 -6.14
N ASN A 64 19.80 -5.31 -4.85
CA ASN A 64 20.33 -6.33 -3.92
C ASN A 64 19.27 -6.96 -3.01
N HIS A 65 18.02 -6.51 -3.07
CA HIS A 65 16.94 -6.99 -2.21
C HIS A 65 15.96 -7.90 -2.96
N PRO A 66 15.34 -8.86 -2.26
CA PRO A 66 14.40 -9.77 -2.90
C PRO A 66 13.17 -9.01 -3.42
N ARG A 67 12.73 -9.39 -4.63
CA ARG A 67 11.51 -8.86 -5.25
C ARG A 67 10.27 -9.52 -4.67
N ILE A 68 9.22 -8.73 -4.50
CA ILE A 68 7.86 -9.17 -4.21
C ILE A 68 7.12 -9.15 -5.54
N SER A 69 6.80 -10.32 -6.09
CA SER A 69 5.99 -10.44 -7.30
C SER A 69 4.52 -10.24 -6.98
N PHE A 70 3.78 -9.61 -7.91
CA PHE A 70 2.34 -9.46 -7.80
C PHE A 70 1.59 -10.70 -8.30
N ALA A 71 0.32 -10.81 -7.89
CA ALA A 71 -0.61 -11.82 -8.35
C ALA A 71 -1.98 -11.17 -8.64
N ASP A 72 -2.72 -11.76 -9.58
CA ASP A 72 -4.10 -11.39 -9.85
C ASP A 72 -4.96 -11.62 -8.61
N ILE A 73 -5.67 -10.58 -8.15
CA ILE A 73 -6.46 -10.63 -6.91
C ILE A 73 -7.70 -11.53 -7.01
N THR A 74 -8.12 -11.91 -8.22
CA THR A 74 -9.32 -12.73 -8.44
C THR A 74 -8.98 -14.22 -8.42
N HIS A 75 -7.83 -14.59 -8.99
CA HIS A 75 -7.46 -15.99 -9.24
C HIS A 75 -6.13 -16.41 -8.62
N GLY A 76 -5.32 -15.48 -8.10
CA GLY A 76 -3.99 -15.73 -7.56
C GLY A 76 -2.94 -16.14 -8.61
N THR A 77 -3.28 -16.05 -9.90
CA THR A 77 -2.35 -16.33 -11.02
C THR A 77 -1.41 -15.14 -11.26
N PRO A 78 -0.32 -15.30 -12.03
CA PRO A 78 0.48 -14.15 -12.46
C PRO A 78 -0.39 -13.08 -13.15
N PRO A 79 -0.13 -11.79 -12.90
CA PRO A 79 -0.89 -10.69 -13.50
C PRO A 79 -0.64 -10.60 -15.02
N ALA A 80 -1.55 -9.95 -15.74
CA ALA A 80 -1.43 -9.74 -17.18
C ALA A 80 -0.26 -8.81 -17.57
N HIS A 81 0.16 -7.94 -16.65
CA HIS A 81 1.30 -7.05 -16.79
C HIS A 81 2.29 -7.36 -15.67
N ASP A 82 3.57 -7.46 -16.03
CA ASP A 82 4.62 -7.76 -15.06
C ASP A 82 4.87 -6.55 -14.15
N GLY A 83 5.32 -6.85 -12.94
CA GLY A 83 5.64 -5.86 -11.94
C GLY A 83 6.11 -6.50 -10.66
N TYR A 84 6.86 -5.72 -9.90
CA TYR A 84 7.33 -6.14 -8.59
C TYR A 84 7.47 -4.94 -7.65
N ALA A 85 7.45 -5.24 -6.36
CA ALA A 85 7.86 -4.32 -5.32
C ALA A 85 9.15 -4.80 -4.65
N ILE A 86 9.87 -3.86 -4.04
CA ILE A 86 11.00 -4.13 -3.15
C ILE A 86 10.79 -3.28 -1.90
N VAL A 87 11.03 -3.88 -0.74
CA VAL A 87 10.93 -3.16 0.54
C VAL A 87 12.26 -3.26 1.26
N THR A 88 12.77 -2.11 1.69
CA THR A 88 14.01 -1.99 2.48
C THR A 88 13.85 -0.88 3.51
N TRP A 89 14.82 -0.70 4.39
CA TRP A 89 14.71 0.33 5.44
C TRP A 89 16.07 0.78 5.97
N ASP A 90 16.09 1.97 6.55
CA ASP A 90 17.21 2.46 7.34
C ASP A 90 16.73 2.99 8.71
N GLN A 91 17.57 3.71 9.45
CA GLN A 91 17.20 4.20 10.78
C GLN A 91 16.07 5.25 10.76
N THR A 92 15.83 5.91 9.63
CA THR A 92 14.89 7.03 9.53
C THR A 92 13.62 6.66 8.79
N ASP A 93 13.71 5.83 7.74
CA ASP A 93 12.59 5.56 6.86
C ASP A 93 12.43 4.06 6.52
N LEU A 94 11.19 3.68 6.24
CA LEU A 94 10.81 2.52 5.46
C LEU A 94 10.76 2.92 3.98
N TYR A 95 11.42 2.16 3.12
CA TYR A 95 11.45 2.40 1.68
C TYR A 95 10.67 1.33 0.92
N ILE A 96 9.83 1.76 -0.01
CA ILE A 96 9.07 0.87 -0.89
C ILE A 96 9.29 1.35 -2.32
N GLY A 97 9.83 0.47 -3.16
CA GLY A 97 10.05 0.70 -4.58
C GLY A 97 9.11 -0.18 -5.40
N PHE A 98 8.48 0.37 -6.42
CA PHE A 98 7.66 -0.34 -7.40
C PHE A 98 8.27 -0.22 -8.77
N HIS A 99 8.28 -1.33 -9.51
CA HIS A 99 8.51 -1.34 -10.95
C HIS A 99 7.33 -1.99 -11.64
N LEU A 100 6.73 -1.29 -12.59
CA LEU A 100 5.46 -1.69 -13.20
C LEU A 100 5.54 -1.56 -14.72
N THR A 101 5.16 -2.60 -15.44
CA THR A 101 5.06 -2.55 -16.90
C THR A 101 3.74 -1.89 -17.31
N GLN A 102 3.82 -0.82 -18.09
CA GLN A 102 2.70 -0.07 -18.64
C GLN A 102 2.86 0.04 -20.16
N PRO A 103 2.21 -0.85 -20.94
CA PRO A 103 2.50 -0.93 -22.36
C PRO A 103 1.92 0.23 -23.21
N ASN A 104 0.81 0.88 -22.80
CA ASN A 104 -0.01 1.63 -23.77
C ASN A 104 -0.69 2.93 -23.30
N ARG A 105 -0.48 3.45 -22.08
CA ARG A 105 -1.19 4.66 -21.63
C ARG A 105 -0.34 5.46 -20.65
N ILE A 106 -0.53 6.77 -20.56
CA ILE A 106 -0.13 7.60 -19.42
C ILE A 106 -1.38 7.76 -18.54
N ALA A 107 -1.21 7.87 -17.23
CA ALA A 107 -2.31 8.17 -16.31
C ALA A 107 -3.11 9.41 -16.75
N GLU A 108 -4.43 9.35 -16.63
CA GLU A 108 -5.35 10.44 -16.94
C GLU A 108 -5.37 11.47 -15.82
N ILE A 109 -5.27 11.03 -14.56
CA ILE A 109 -5.32 11.91 -13.39
C ILE A 109 -3.92 12.45 -13.10
N THR A 110 -3.74 13.75 -13.23
CA THR A 110 -2.46 14.40 -12.91
C THR A 110 -2.40 14.86 -11.45
N MET A 111 -1.20 15.15 -10.94
CA MET A 111 -1.03 15.73 -9.59
C MET A 111 -1.82 17.03 -9.38
N THR A 112 -2.00 17.82 -10.45
CA THR A 112 -2.75 19.09 -10.37
C THR A 112 -4.27 18.92 -10.27
N GLU A 113 -4.77 17.73 -10.62
CA GLU A 113 -6.19 17.38 -10.58
C GLU A 113 -6.55 16.55 -9.35
N GLN A 114 -5.62 16.42 -8.40
CA GLN A 114 -5.81 15.70 -7.16
C GLN A 114 -6.82 16.43 -6.25
N GLY A 115 -7.77 15.70 -5.70
CA GLY A 115 -8.84 16.16 -4.83
C GLY A 115 -9.51 15.02 -4.07
N TYR A 116 -10.62 15.33 -3.40
CA TYR A 116 -11.36 14.36 -2.57
C TYR A 116 -11.79 13.09 -3.32
N ASP A 117 -12.07 13.20 -4.63
CA ASP A 117 -12.49 12.08 -5.47
C ASP A 117 -11.33 11.33 -6.16
N SER A 118 -10.08 11.69 -5.86
CA SER A 118 -8.90 11.16 -6.55
C SER A 118 -8.75 9.65 -6.45
N GLU A 119 -9.06 9.04 -5.30
CA GLU A 119 -9.02 7.57 -5.18
C GLU A 119 -9.94 6.94 -6.21
N SER A 120 -11.23 7.27 -6.16
CA SER A 120 -12.22 6.69 -7.07
C SER A 120 -11.90 6.96 -8.55
N ARG A 121 -11.36 8.14 -8.88
CA ARG A 121 -10.97 8.49 -10.23
C ARG A 121 -9.76 7.69 -10.69
N ILE A 122 -8.69 7.64 -9.90
CA ILE A 122 -7.50 6.83 -10.17
C ILE A 122 -7.91 5.36 -10.37
N MET A 123 -8.75 4.82 -9.49
CA MET A 123 -9.21 3.43 -9.58
C MET A 123 -10.04 3.13 -10.83
N LEU A 124 -10.78 4.11 -11.35
CA LEU A 124 -11.66 3.94 -12.51
C LEU A 124 -10.95 4.19 -13.84
N THR A 125 -9.93 5.05 -13.87
CA THR A 125 -9.33 5.51 -15.14
C THR A 125 -7.90 5.04 -15.33
N ASP A 126 -7.12 4.83 -14.27
CA ASP A 126 -5.67 4.71 -14.37
C ASP A 126 -5.15 3.34 -13.96
N GLN A 127 -3.94 3.03 -14.45
CA GLN A 127 -3.10 2.05 -13.80
C GLN A 127 -2.56 2.66 -12.52
N PHE A 128 -2.62 1.89 -11.43
CA PHE A 128 -2.12 2.32 -10.15
C PHE A 128 -1.48 1.17 -9.39
N CYS A 129 -0.60 1.51 -8.45
CA CYS A 129 -0.19 0.60 -7.39
C CYS A 129 -0.62 1.14 -6.03
N GLU A 130 -0.67 0.24 -5.06
CA GLU A 130 -1.26 0.52 -3.77
C GLU A 130 -0.47 -0.10 -2.63
N ILE A 131 -0.35 0.65 -1.53
CA ILE A 131 0.25 0.21 -0.28
C ILE A 131 -0.84 0.14 0.78
N PHE A 132 -1.02 -1.03 1.38
CA PHE A 132 -1.66 -1.18 2.68
C PHE A 132 -0.61 -1.37 3.75
N LEU A 133 -0.69 -0.56 4.81
CA LEU A 133 0.26 -0.62 5.90
C LEU A 133 -0.43 -0.55 7.26
N ASP A 134 -0.27 -1.63 8.02
CA ASP A 134 -0.66 -1.75 9.42
C ASP A 134 0.61 -1.99 10.26
N PRO A 135 1.15 -0.95 10.93
CA PRO A 135 2.41 -1.07 11.65
C PRO A 135 2.36 -1.94 12.92
N ASP A 136 1.20 -2.05 13.58
CA ASP A 136 1.03 -2.85 14.80
C ASP A 136 0.29 -4.18 14.57
N GLY A 137 -0.27 -4.37 13.38
CA GLY A 137 -0.83 -5.64 12.90
C GLY A 137 -2.17 -5.98 13.55
N ASP A 138 -2.86 -5.00 14.12
CA ASP A 138 -4.11 -5.21 14.85
C ASP A 138 -5.38 -5.09 13.99
N GLY A 139 -5.20 -4.80 12.69
CA GLY A 139 -6.27 -4.70 11.70
C GLY A 139 -7.08 -3.41 11.80
N VAL A 140 -6.65 -2.41 12.58
CA VAL A 140 -7.30 -1.09 12.69
C VAL A 140 -6.32 0.05 12.46
N ASN A 141 -6.84 1.22 12.05
CA ASN A 141 -6.04 2.42 11.74
C ASN A 141 -4.90 2.13 10.74
N TYR A 142 -5.19 1.35 9.70
CA TYR A 142 -4.24 1.03 8.66
C TYR A 142 -4.30 2.07 7.54
N LEU A 143 -3.15 2.33 6.94
CA LEU A 143 -3.01 3.20 5.78
C LEU A 143 -3.41 2.43 4.53
N GLU A 144 -4.11 3.10 3.62
CA GLU A 144 -4.23 2.72 2.21
C GLU A 144 -3.73 3.88 1.35
N TRP A 145 -2.91 3.57 0.35
CA TRP A 145 -2.28 4.60 -0.46
C TRP A 145 -2.05 4.18 -1.91
N HIS A 146 -2.74 4.89 -2.81
CA HIS A 146 -2.66 4.78 -4.26
C HIS A 146 -1.62 5.71 -4.90
N PHE A 147 -0.97 5.22 -5.95
CA PHE A 147 -0.11 5.99 -6.86
C PHE A 147 -0.42 5.62 -8.30
N ASN A 148 -0.48 6.60 -9.21
CA ASN A 148 -0.53 6.35 -10.65
C ASN A 148 0.77 6.81 -11.34
N SER A 149 0.91 6.55 -12.64
CA SER A 149 2.11 6.93 -13.39
C SER A 149 2.30 8.43 -13.62
N ALA A 150 1.31 9.28 -13.30
CA ALA A 150 1.47 10.73 -13.30
C ALA A 150 1.93 11.28 -11.94
N GLY A 151 2.16 10.41 -10.94
CA GLY A 151 2.49 10.81 -9.58
C GLY A 151 1.31 11.34 -8.77
N ALA A 152 0.07 11.27 -9.31
CA ALA A 152 -1.11 11.56 -8.52
C ALA A 152 -1.28 10.48 -7.45
N LYS A 153 -1.74 10.91 -6.27
CA LYS A 153 -1.91 10.02 -5.13
C LYS A 153 -3.27 10.12 -4.49
N ALA A 154 -3.65 9.09 -3.75
CA ALA A 154 -4.71 9.16 -2.75
C ALA A 154 -4.30 8.33 -1.53
N ASP A 155 -4.08 9.01 -0.40
CA ASP A 155 -3.84 8.41 0.90
C ASP A 155 -5.08 8.56 1.78
N LEU A 156 -5.45 7.47 2.45
CA LEU A 156 -6.57 7.47 3.38
C LEU A 156 -6.23 6.60 4.60
N LEU A 157 -6.84 6.97 5.72
CA LEU A 157 -6.77 6.18 6.94
C LEU A 157 -8.02 5.30 7.05
N LEU A 158 -7.83 4.00 7.15
CA LEU A 158 -8.89 3.05 7.42
C LEU A 158 -8.92 2.68 8.90
N SER A 159 -9.89 3.23 9.61
CA SER A 159 -10.07 3.04 11.05
C SER A 159 -10.38 1.59 11.44
N ARG A 160 -10.86 0.74 10.52
CA ARG A 160 -11.25 -0.66 10.74
C ARG A 160 -11.56 -1.36 9.40
N PRO A 161 -11.64 -2.70 9.37
CA PRO A 161 -11.96 -3.44 8.15
C PRO A 161 -13.32 -3.05 7.58
N SER A 162 -13.40 -2.96 6.25
CA SER A 162 -14.61 -2.57 5.52
C SER A 162 -15.64 -3.69 5.38
N SER A 163 -15.23 -4.95 5.57
CA SER A 163 -16.12 -6.12 5.46
C SER A 163 -16.33 -6.82 6.81
N TRP A 164 -17.54 -7.36 6.99
CA TRP A 164 -17.90 -8.20 8.14
C TRP A 164 -16.96 -9.41 8.27
N THR A 165 -16.66 -10.07 7.16
CA THR A 165 -15.79 -11.24 7.13
C THR A 165 -14.37 -10.90 7.60
N ALA A 166 -13.77 -9.82 7.07
CA ALA A 166 -12.44 -9.39 7.50
C ALA A 166 -12.42 -9.00 8.99
N ALA A 167 -13.46 -8.32 9.47
CA ALA A 167 -13.58 -7.99 10.90
C ALA A 167 -13.63 -9.24 11.78
N LEU A 168 -14.38 -10.27 11.38
CA LEU A 168 -14.41 -11.55 12.09
C LEU A 168 -13.06 -12.28 12.07
N ASP A 169 -12.42 -12.36 10.91
CA ASP A 169 -11.14 -13.06 10.75
C ASP A 169 -10.03 -12.39 11.58
N LEU A 170 -10.08 -11.07 11.74
CA LEU A 170 -9.14 -10.28 12.54
C LEU A 170 -9.54 -10.15 14.02
N GLY A 171 -10.71 -10.67 14.43
CA GLY A 171 -11.21 -10.52 15.80
C GLY A 171 -11.55 -9.07 16.20
N VAL A 172 -11.77 -8.20 15.21
CA VAL A 172 -12.12 -6.79 15.41
C VAL A 172 -13.65 -6.67 15.50
N PRO A 173 -14.20 -6.00 16.54
CA PRO A 173 -15.65 -5.78 16.62
C PRO A 173 -16.18 -5.03 15.40
N PHE A 174 -17.09 -5.66 14.65
CA PHE A 174 -17.75 -5.00 13.53
C PHE A 174 -18.77 -3.97 14.04
N ALA A 175 -18.46 -2.69 13.87
CA ALA A 175 -19.32 -1.58 14.34
C ALA A 175 -20.38 -1.13 13.32
N GLY A 176 -20.66 -1.93 12.28
CA GLY A 176 -21.63 -1.59 11.23
C GLY A 176 -21.02 -0.93 9.98
N TYR A 177 -21.85 -0.80 8.94
CA TYR A 177 -21.52 -0.01 7.75
C TYR A 177 -21.55 1.48 8.10
N GLY A 178 -20.42 2.16 7.98
CA GLY A 178 -20.26 3.58 8.24
C GLY A 178 -18.83 3.98 7.90
N ASN A 179 -18.59 5.24 7.53
CA ASN A 179 -17.34 5.67 6.90
C ASN A 179 -16.11 5.18 7.69
N THR A 180 -15.43 4.16 7.15
CA THR A 180 -14.21 3.58 7.71
C THR A 180 -12.98 4.37 7.28
N ALA A 181 -13.09 5.09 6.16
CA ALA A 181 -12.06 5.87 5.52
C ALA A 181 -12.12 7.33 5.95
N ASP A 182 -11.00 7.85 6.43
CA ASP A 182 -10.75 9.28 6.54
C ASP A 182 -9.98 9.73 5.28
N TRP A 183 -10.70 10.38 4.37
CA TRP A 183 -10.21 10.84 3.06
C TRP A 183 -9.44 12.16 3.14
N ASP A 184 -9.58 12.91 4.24
CA ASP A 184 -8.87 14.18 4.46
C ASP A 184 -7.56 13.96 5.22
N TRP A 185 -7.32 12.73 5.67
CA TRP A 185 -6.11 12.36 6.40
C TRP A 185 -4.93 12.17 5.45
N SER A 186 -3.73 12.54 5.91
CA SER A 186 -2.47 12.23 5.22
C SER A 186 -1.38 11.89 6.22
N LEU A 187 -0.45 11.03 5.82
CA LEU A 187 0.68 10.63 6.67
C LEU A 187 1.79 11.70 6.61
N PRO A 188 2.14 12.37 7.72
CA PRO A 188 3.12 13.46 7.67
C PRO A 188 4.52 13.00 7.26
N GLY A 189 5.17 13.80 6.43
CA GLY A 189 6.61 13.64 6.12
C GLY A 189 6.95 12.54 5.12
N VAL A 190 5.96 11.85 4.55
CA VAL A 190 6.24 10.87 3.50
C VAL A 190 6.70 11.56 2.22
N ARG A 191 7.73 10.98 1.60
CA ARG A 191 8.25 11.41 0.31
C ARG A 191 7.94 10.32 -0.72
N HIS A 192 7.54 10.73 -1.92
CA HIS A 192 7.39 9.81 -3.04
C HIS A 192 7.78 10.52 -4.34
N ALA A 193 8.15 9.72 -5.33
CA ALA A 193 8.41 10.19 -6.68
C ALA A 193 8.07 9.09 -7.68
N VAL A 194 7.72 9.50 -8.89
CA VAL A 194 7.37 8.60 -9.99
C VAL A 194 8.22 8.94 -11.20
N HIS A 195 8.77 7.92 -11.84
CA HIS A 195 9.46 8.03 -13.12
C HIS A 195 8.79 7.15 -14.17
N VAL A 196 8.56 7.70 -15.36
CA VAL A 196 8.01 6.97 -16.51
C VAL A 196 9.11 6.79 -17.55
N ASP A 197 9.43 5.54 -17.87
CA ASP A 197 10.27 5.15 -19.00
C ASP A 197 9.37 4.71 -20.15
N GLU A 198 9.01 5.67 -21.02
CA GLU A 198 8.17 5.42 -22.19
C GLU A 198 8.82 4.44 -23.18
N MET A 199 10.16 4.39 -23.25
CA MET A 199 10.86 3.49 -24.17
C MET A 199 10.82 2.04 -23.67
N ALA A 200 10.94 1.84 -22.36
CA ALA A 200 10.78 0.53 -21.74
C ALA A 200 9.31 0.12 -21.57
N GLY A 201 8.36 1.05 -21.75
CA GLY A 201 6.95 0.82 -21.46
C GLY A 201 6.75 0.48 -19.98
N ALA A 202 7.40 1.23 -19.10
CA ALA A 202 7.41 0.99 -17.67
C ALA A 202 7.37 2.29 -16.88
N TRP A 203 6.95 2.17 -15.62
CA TRP A 203 7.06 3.25 -14.65
C TRP A 203 7.49 2.70 -13.31
N GLN A 204 8.10 3.58 -12.54
CA GLN A 204 8.69 3.27 -11.27
C GLN A 204 8.19 4.26 -10.22
N VAL A 205 8.00 3.76 -9.00
CA VAL A 205 7.60 4.56 -7.85
C VAL A 205 8.60 4.31 -6.75
N GLU A 206 9.07 5.36 -6.11
CA GLU A 206 9.80 5.27 -4.86
C GLU A 206 9.04 5.98 -3.75
N VAL A 207 8.96 5.35 -2.58
CA VAL A 207 8.29 5.89 -1.40
C VAL A 207 9.23 5.76 -0.20
N ALA A 208 9.39 6.84 0.56
CA ALA A 208 10.09 6.85 1.85
C ALA A 208 9.16 7.32 2.96
N ILE A 209 8.79 6.39 3.83
CA ILE A 209 7.89 6.61 4.96
C ILE A 209 8.73 6.76 6.24
N PRO A 210 8.74 7.94 6.88
CA PRO A 210 9.46 8.11 8.13
C PRO A 210 8.92 7.20 9.22
N TRP A 211 9.79 6.48 9.93
CA TRP A 211 9.35 5.63 11.05
C TRP A 211 8.58 6.41 12.12
N ALA A 212 8.92 7.69 12.29
CA ALA A 212 8.25 8.56 13.25
C ALA A 212 6.79 8.87 12.89
N SER A 213 6.43 8.86 11.60
CA SER A 213 5.04 9.14 11.18
C SER A 213 4.11 7.96 11.46
N LEU A 214 4.62 6.73 11.35
CA LEU A 214 3.85 5.50 11.61
C LEU A 214 3.35 5.36 13.05
N ALA A 215 3.96 6.08 14.00
CA ALA A 215 3.52 6.08 15.39
C ALA A 215 2.08 6.58 15.58
N SER A 216 1.53 7.37 14.63
CA SER A 216 0.13 7.79 14.69
C SER A 216 -0.87 6.69 14.31
N LEU A 217 -0.41 5.63 13.63
CA LEU A 217 -1.24 4.52 13.18
C LEU A 217 -1.38 3.43 14.25
N HIS A 218 -0.41 3.33 15.16
CA HIS A 218 -0.58 2.46 16.32
C HIS A 218 -1.86 2.83 17.05
N LYS A 219 -2.58 1.84 17.60
CA LYS A 219 -3.62 2.13 18.58
C LYS A 219 -3.05 3.15 19.57
N ARG A 220 -3.58 4.38 19.56
CA ARG A 220 -3.57 5.19 20.77
C ARG A 220 -4.16 4.24 21.79
N ARG A 221 -3.33 3.72 22.71
CA ARG A 221 -3.82 3.11 23.93
C ARG A 221 -4.84 4.12 24.42
N SER A 222 -6.11 3.80 24.24
CA SER A 222 -7.18 4.65 24.70
C SER A 222 -6.82 4.89 26.15
N LEU A 223 -6.67 6.16 26.51
CA LEU A 223 -6.56 6.57 27.88
C LEU A 223 -7.82 6.04 28.58
N GLN A 224 -7.78 4.80 29.08
CA GLN A 224 -8.51 4.42 30.28
C GLN A 224 -7.83 5.16 31.44
N MET A 225 -8.04 6.46 31.46
CA MET A 225 -7.85 7.33 32.61
C MET A 225 -9.13 8.16 32.78
N SER A 226 -10.26 7.45 32.79
CA SER A 226 -11.54 7.96 33.25
C SER A 226 -12.17 6.95 34.21
N GLN A 227 -11.43 6.60 35.27
CA GLN A 227 -12.00 6.19 36.57
C GLN A 227 -10.89 6.10 37.63
N LEU A 228 -10.34 7.25 38.00
CA LEU A 228 -9.94 7.49 39.39
C LEU A 228 -10.46 8.87 39.76
N SER A 229 -11.67 8.88 40.32
CA SER A 229 -12.23 10.00 41.05
C SER A 229 -12.56 9.49 42.45
N VAL A 230 -11.95 10.18 43.41
CA VAL A 230 -11.99 10.05 44.88
C VAL A 230 -11.06 9.00 45.47
#